data_AF-A0A5D4HDV7-F1
#
_entry.id   AF-A0A5D4HDV7-F1
#
_cell.length_a   1.000
_cell.length_b   1.000
_cell.length_c   1.000
_cell.angle_alpha   90.00
_cell.angle_beta   90.00
_cell.angle_gamma   90.00
#
_symmetry.space_group_name_H-M   'P 1'
#
loop_
_entity.id
_entity.type
_entity.pdbx_description
1 polymer ?
#
loop_
_entity_poly.entity_id
_entity_poly.type
_entity_poly.pdbx_seq_one_letter_code
_entity_poly.pdbx_strand_id
1 'polypeptide(L)'
;MINIRRASAIGAAVTATACAAVALAPAAVAAEPAAQRAAAAPKAAAAQYNGVCGSGYAVVNSAQIGTKGTVFLTYNSATGKNCVVAIRTKPGKAVHMTASLGFASPTTWVTDTGYFTTYAGPVHLDARGLCVTWRGEISGEVAGKNGTNCGSLAANR
;
A
#
# COMPACT_ATOMS: atom_id res chain seq x y z
N MET A 1 -43.05 -0.97 22.12
CA MET A 1 -44.03 -1.38 21.08
C MET A 1 -43.22 -1.81 19.87
N ILE A 2 -42.83 -3.08 19.79
CA ILE A 2 -43.45 -4.23 19.10
C ILE A 2 -42.56 -4.60 17.89
N ASN A 3 -41.93 -5.77 18.06
CA ASN A 3 -41.23 -6.58 17.06
C ASN A 3 -42.15 -6.97 15.89
N ILE A 4 -41.58 -7.41 14.76
CA ILE A 4 -41.66 -8.81 14.30
C ILE A 4 -41.00 -8.96 12.92
N ARG A 5 -40.09 -9.94 12.85
CA ARG A 5 -39.38 -10.45 11.67
C ARG A 5 -40.34 -11.32 10.84
N ARG A 6 -40.32 -11.22 9.52
CA ARG A 6 -40.95 -12.22 8.63
C ARG A 6 -39.93 -13.28 8.22
N ALA A 7 -40.20 -14.52 8.61
CA ALA A 7 -39.62 -15.73 8.05
C ALA A 7 -40.68 -16.43 7.19
N SER A 8 -40.29 -17.07 6.09
CA SER A 8 -41.07 -18.12 5.46
C SER A 8 -40.13 -19.19 4.92
N ALA A 9 -40.25 -20.39 5.52
CA ALA A 9 -39.78 -21.65 5.00
C ALA A 9 -40.93 -22.34 4.25
N ILE A 10 -40.64 -23.10 3.19
CA ILE A 10 -41.52 -24.16 2.70
C ILE A 10 -40.62 -25.33 2.31
N GLY A 11 -40.79 -26.44 3.03
CA GLY A 11 -40.20 -27.74 2.70
C GLY A 11 -41.16 -28.59 1.87
N ALA A 12 -40.63 -29.67 1.31
CA ALA A 12 -41.41 -30.83 0.93
C ALA A 12 -40.54 -32.09 1.11
N ALA A 13 -41.06 -33.02 1.89
CA ALA A 13 -40.50 -34.34 2.17
C ALA A 13 -40.96 -35.35 1.11
N VAL A 14 -40.12 -36.33 0.78
CA VAL A 14 -40.54 -37.57 0.12
C VAL A 14 -40.00 -38.76 0.91
N THR A 15 -40.91 -39.70 1.14
CA THR A 15 -40.90 -40.86 2.02
C THR A 15 -39.98 -42.00 1.56
N ALA A 16 -39.40 -42.70 2.53
CA ALA A 16 -38.58 -43.89 2.36
C ALA A 16 -39.40 -45.19 2.37
N THR A 17 -38.96 -46.18 1.60
CA THR A 17 -39.31 -47.60 1.77
C THR A 17 -38.05 -48.43 1.60
N ALA A 18 -37.75 -49.30 2.57
CA ALA A 18 -36.54 -50.13 2.64
C ALA A 18 -36.84 -51.60 2.31
N CYS A 19 -35.91 -52.27 1.63
CA CYS A 19 -35.73 -53.73 1.63
C CYS A 19 -34.22 -54.03 1.63
N ALA A 20 -33.78 -54.91 2.53
CA ALA A 20 -32.37 -55.22 2.80
C ALA A 20 -31.85 -56.39 1.94
N ALA A 21 -30.58 -56.30 1.52
CA ALA A 21 -29.77 -57.46 1.12
C ALA A 21 -28.27 -57.16 1.34
N VAL A 22 -27.57 -58.13 1.93
CA VAL A 22 -26.15 -58.12 2.32
C VAL A 22 -25.26 -58.42 1.10
N ALA A 23 -24.23 -57.62 0.85
CA ALA A 23 -23.09 -58.03 0.00
C ALA A 23 -21.83 -57.19 0.29
N LEU A 24 -20.67 -57.86 0.25
CA LEU A 24 -19.34 -57.39 0.62
C LEU A 24 -18.84 -56.19 -0.21
N ALA A 25 -17.97 -55.39 0.42
CA ALA A 25 -17.26 -54.26 -0.16
C ALA A 25 -16.36 -54.63 -1.35
N PRO A 26 -16.16 -53.67 -2.27
CA PRO A 26 -14.81 -53.32 -2.70
C PRO A 26 -14.49 -51.85 -2.38
N ALA A 27 -13.26 -51.62 -1.92
CA ALA A 27 -12.73 -50.30 -1.64
C ALA A 27 -12.65 -49.46 -2.92
N ALA A 28 -13.52 -48.46 -3.04
CA ALA A 28 -13.38 -47.41 -4.05
C ALA A 28 -12.32 -46.42 -3.55
N VAL A 29 -11.08 -46.58 -4.00
CA VAL A 29 -10.08 -45.51 -3.97
C VAL A 29 -10.54 -44.41 -4.94
N ALA A 30 -11.27 -43.44 -4.42
CA ALA A 30 -11.54 -42.19 -5.13
C ALA A 30 -10.22 -41.44 -5.26
N ALA A 31 -9.67 -41.41 -6.47
CA ALA A 31 -8.57 -40.52 -6.80
C ALA A 31 -9.06 -39.07 -6.69
N GLU A 32 -8.63 -38.37 -5.65
CA GLU A 32 -8.87 -36.93 -5.51
C GLU A 32 -8.07 -36.17 -6.59
N PRO A 33 -8.68 -35.25 -7.35
CA PRO A 33 -7.92 -34.41 -8.27
C PRO A 33 -7.03 -33.48 -7.45
N ALA A 34 -5.71 -33.62 -7.59
CA ALA A 34 -4.76 -32.67 -7.05
C ALA A 34 -5.00 -31.30 -7.69
N ALA A 35 -5.79 -30.46 -7.01
CA ALA A 35 -5.98 -29.08 -7.39
C ALA A 35 -4.64 -28.37 -7.31
N GLN A 36 -4.06 -28.09 -8.47
CA GLN A 36 -2.79 -27.41 -8.62
C GLN A 36 -2.92 -25.99 -8.04
N ARG A 37 -2.44 -25.80 -6.82
CA ARG A 37 -2.47 -24.50 -6.14
C ARG A 37 -1.51 -23.57 -6.86
N ALA A 38 -2.05 -22.68 -7.68
CA ALA A 38 -1.28 -21.61 -8.30
C ALA A 38 -0.63 -20.78 -7.17
N ALA A 39 0.70 -20.93 -7.02
CA ALA A 39 1.47 -20.10 -6.10
C ALA A 39 1.50 -18.68 -6.66
N ALA A 40 0.98 -17.71 -5.91
CA ALA A 40 1.15 -16.31 -6.23
C ALA A 40 2.65 -15.98 -6.22
N ALA A 41 3.16 -15.35 -7.28
CA ALA A 41 4.54 -14.90 -7.33
C ALA A 41 4.82 -13.94 -6.17
N PRO A 42 6.01 -14.00 -5.54
CA PRO A 42 6.34 -13.11 -4.43
C PRO A 42 6.31 -11.65 -4.91
N LYS A 43 5.52 -10.82 -4.22
CA LYS A 43 5.48 -9.37 -4.45
C LYS A 43 6.87 -8.80 -4.14
N ALA A 44 7.42 -7.98 -5.04
CA ALA A 44 8.70 -7.31 -4.81
C ALA A 44 8.67 -6.54 -3.47
N ALA A 45 9.70 -6.75 -2.65
CA ALA A 45 9.82 -6.09 -1.36
C ALA A 45 9.88 -4.56 -1.54
N ALA A 46 9.11 -3.82 -0.74
CA ALA A 46 9.22 -2.37 -0.68
C ALA A 46 10.55 -1.97 -0.04
N ALA A 47 11.14 -0.86 -0.51
CA ALA A 47 12.27 -0.26 0.18
C ALA A 47 11.85 0.11 1.61
N GLN A 48 12.81 0.11 2.54
CA GLN A 48 12.57 0.56 3.91
C GLN A 48 12.99 2.01 4.06
N TYR A 49 12.32 2.75 4.95
CA TYR A 49 12.75 4.10 5.29
C TYR A 49 14.09 4.05 6.04
N ASN A 50 15.05 4.88 5.64
CA ASN A 50 16.44 4.85 6.13
C ASN A 50 16.79 5.99 7.08
N GLY A 51 15.82 6.80 7.52
CA GLY A 51 16.04 7.87 8.51
C GLY A 51 16.71 9.15 8.00
N VAL A 52 16.94 9.32 6.70
CA VAL A 52 17.73 10.44 6.17
C VAL A 52 17.11 11.83 6.32
N CYS A 53 15.83 11.93 6.68
CA CYS A 53 15.23 13.22 7.04
C CYS A 53 15.70 13.72 8.42
N GLY A 54 16.40 12.88 9.20
CA GLY A 54 16.94 13.23 10.50
C GLY A 54 16.02 12.91 11.68
N SER A 55 16.48 13.27 12.87
CA SER A 55 15.78 12.99 14.13
C SER A 55 14.42 13.69 14.22
N GLY A 56 13.44 13.01 14.80
CA GLY A 56 12.09 13.55 15.03
C GLY A 56 11.15 13.46 13.82
N TYR A 57 11.61 12.94 12.68
CA TYR A 57 10.76 12.64 11.53
C TYR A 57 10.17 11.23 11.64
N ALA A 58 8.84 11.15 11.52
CA ALA A 58 8.11 9.89 11.42
C ALA A 58 7.54 9.73 10.00
N VAL A 59 7.51 8.51 9.48
CA VAL A 59 6.85 8.21 8.20
C VAL A 59 5.35 8.40 8.36
N VAL A 60 4.77 9.32 7.57
CA VAL A 60 3.33 9.60 7.56
C VAL A 60 2.64 9.11 6.28
N ASN A 61 3.41 8.89 5.21
CA ASN A 61 2.90 8.29 3.98
C ASN A 61 4.02 7.64 3.17
N SER A 62 3.65 6.77 2.23
CA SER A 62 4.59 6.14 1.29
C SER A 62 3.89 5.66 0.01
N ALA A 63 4.66 5.54 -1.06
CA ALA A 63 4.20 4.99 -2.33
C ALA A 63 5.33 4.20 -3.01
N GLN A 64 5.02 2.98 -3.48
CA GLN A 64 5.99 2.15 -4.20
C GLN A 64 6.25 2.74 -5.59
N ILE A 65 7.51 2.95 -5.93
CA ILE A 65 7.97 3.33 -7.26
C ILE A 65 8.20 2.03 -8.02
N GLY A 66 7.09 1.47 -8.53
CA GLY A 66 7.00 0.12 -9.10
C GLY A 66 7.78 -0.91 -8.28
N THR A 67 8.83 -1.49 -8.87
CA THR A 67 9.73 -2.44 -8.16
C THR A 67 11.09 -1.83 -7.80
N LYS A 68 11.35 -0.59 -8.24
CA LYS A 68 12.66 0.07 -8.14
C LYS A 68 12.90 0.70 -6.77
N GLY A 69 11.84 1.12 -6.07
CA GLY A 69 11.97 1.75 -4.77
C GLY A 69 10.67 2.16 -4.12
N THR A 70 10.78 3.07 -3.16
CA THR A 70 9.64 3.65 -2.44
C THR A 70 9.95 5.10 -2.14
N VAL A 71 9.01 5.99 -2.46
CA VAL A 71 9.05 7.37 -1.97
C VAL A 71 8.31 7.45 -0.64
N PHE A 72 8.95 8.10 0.32
CA PHE A 72 8.43 8.31 1.67
C PHE A 72 8.14 9.79 1.87
N LEU A 73 6.98 10.06 2.47
CA LEU A 73 6.70 11.34 3.12
C LEU A 73 6.83 11.15 4.62
N THR A 74 7.63 12.00 5.24
CA THR A 74 7.82 12.04 6.68
C THR A 74 7.47 13.41 7.23
N TYR A 75 7.17 13.48 8.52
CA TYR A 75 6.79 14.72 9.19
C TYR A 75 7.42 14.79 10.57
N ASN A 76 7.89 15.98 10.93
CA ASN A 76 8.34 16.30 12.28
C ASN A 76 7.32 17.24 12.93
N SER A 77 6.62 16.76 13.95
CA SER A 77 5.55 17.50 14.63
C SER A 77 6.07 18.69 15.45
N ALA A 78 7.29 18.60 15.97
CA ALA A 78 7.94 19.67 16.71
C ALA A 78 8.25 20.86 15.80
N THR A 79 8.77 20.62 14.60
CA THR A 79 9.14 21.70 13.66
C THR A 79 8.03 22.07 12.68
N GLY A 80 7.07 21.18 12.42
CA GLY A 80 6.00 21.41 11.44
C GLY A 80 6.42 21.15 9.99
N LYS A 81 7.57 20.51 9.79
CA LYS A 81 8.16 20.31 8.46
C LYS A 81 7.89 18.91 7.93
N ASN A 82 7.52 18.86 6.66
CA ASN A 82 7.49 17.64 5.86
C ASN A 82 8.88 17.38 5.26
N CYS A 83 9.20 16.11 5.04
CA CYS A 83 10.38 15.69 4.29
C CYS A 83 10.05 14.55 3.33
N VAL A 84 10.50 14.66 2.08
CA VAL A 84 10.35 13.62 1.06
C VAL A 84 11.71 13.04 0.69
N VAL A 85 11.75 11.72 0.56
CA VAL A 85 12.90 10.96 0.06
C VAL A 85 12.42 9.83 -0.84
N ALA A 86 13.08 9.62 -1.98
CA ALA A 86 12.89 8.45 -2.82
C ALA A 86 14.04 7.46 -2.59
N ILE A 87 13.74 6.27 -2.08
CA ILE A 87 14.75 5.26 -1.69
C ILE A 87 14.66 4.05 -2.62
N ARG A 88 15.81 3.61 -3.13
CA ARG A 88 15.89 2.38 -3.95
C ARG A 88 15.66 1.14 -3.11
N THR A 89 14.93 0.18 -3.65
CA THR A 89 14.81 -1.16 -3.06
C THR A 89 16.15 -1.89 -3.08
N LYS A 90 16.92 -1.69 -4.15
CA LYS A 90 18.25 -2.27 -4.35
C LYS A 90 19.27 -1.17 -4.70
N PRO A 91 20.10 -0.72 -3.75
CA PRO A 91 21.19 0.21 -4.03
C PRO A 91 22.18 -0.36 -5.05
N GLY A 92 22.90 0.52 -5.76
CA GLY A 92 23.87 0.10 -6.78
C GLY A 92 24.47 1.27 -7.55
N LYS A 93 24.80 1.04 -8.82
CA LYS A 93 25.28 2.11 -9.73
C LYS A 93 24.30 3.28 -9.75
N ALA A 94 24.83 4.49 -9.89
CA ALA A 94 24.02 5.69 -9.89
C ALA A 94 23.01 5.66 -11.05
N VAL A 95 21.75 5.98 -10.75
CA VAL A 95 20.66 6.05 -11.74
C VAL A 95 19.91 7.36 -11.55
N HIS A 96 19.22 7.82 -12.59
CA HIS A 96 18.36 9.00 -12.50
C HIS A 96 17.29 8.78 -11.43
N MET A 97 17.21 9.71 -10.48
CA MET A 97 16.19 9.71 -9.44
C MET A 97 15.76 11.13 -9.12
N THR A 98 14.51 11.27 -8.68
CA THR A 98 13.97 12.54 -8.19
C THR A 98 13.21 12.35 -6.90
N ALA A 99 13.20 13.40 -6.08
CA ALA A 99 12.31 13.55 -4.93
C ALA A 99 11.71 14.95 -5.00
N SER A 100 10.39 15.07 -5.08
CA SER A 100 9.68 16.35 -5.14
C SER A 100 8.67 16.47 -4.00
N LEU A 101 8.59 17.66 -3.42
CA LEU A 101 7.64 18.03 -2.37
C LEU A 101 7.09 19.43 -2.64
N GLY A 102 5.79 19.63 -2.48
CA GLY A 102 5.14 20.92 -2.68
C GLY A 102 3.83 21.04 -1.90
N PHE A 103 3.29 22.26 -1.82
CA PHE A 103 1.93 22.48 -1.31
C PHE A 103 0.91 21.86 -2.27
N ALA A 104 -0.21 21.37 -1.74
CA ALA A 104 -1.27 20.82 -2.59
C ALA A 104 -1.94 21.89 -3.46
N SER A 105 -2.13 23.11 -2.94
CA SER A 105 -2.70 24.23 -3.67
C SER A 105 -2.29 25.59 -3.08
N PRO A 106 -1.81 26.56 -3.89
CA PRO A 106 -1.28 26.34 -5.24
C PRO A 106 -0.02 25.48 -5.19
N THR A 107 0.18 24.62 -6.19
CA THR A 107 1.33 23.72 -6.20
C THR A 107 2.62 24.44 -6.56
N THR A 108 3.55 24.50 -5.60
CA THR A 108 4.93 24.96 -5.81
C THR A 108 5.87 23.84 -5.40
N TRP A 109 6.65 23.32 -6.35
CA TRP A 109 7.52 22.18 -6.13
C TRP A 109 8.92 22.61 -5.72
N VAL A 110 9.43 21.99 -4.65
CA VAL A 110 10.86 21.86 -4.40
C VAL A 110 11.25 20.45 -4.84
N THR A 111 12.30 20.32 -5.65
CA THR A 111 12.73 19.04 -6.21
C THR A 111 14.23 18.87 -6.06
N ASP A 112 14.63 17.70 -5.59
CA ASP A 112 15.99 17.19 -5.75
C ASP A 112 16.01 16.20 -6.92
N THR A 113 16.97 16.34 -7.82
CA THR A 113 17.08 15.56 -9.06
C THR A 113 18.54 15.33 -9.41
N GLY A 114 18.86 14.14 -9.91
CA GLY A 114 20.23 13.77 -10.22
C GLY A 114 20.42 12.27 -10.37
N TYR A 115 21.68 11.85 -10.38
CA TYR A 115 22.06 10.44 -10.43
C TYR A 115 22.53 9.98 -9.06
N PHE A 116 21.78 9.05 -8.44
CA PHE A 116 22.02 8.62 -7.07
C PHE A 116 22.17 7.10 -6.96
N THR A 117 23.01 6.65 -6.02
CA THR A 117 23.27 5.22 -5.78
C THR A 117 22.21 4.57 -4.88
N THR A 118 21.62 5.36 -3.97
CA THR A 118 20.78 4.85 -2.87
C THR A 118 19.45 5.58 -2.75
N TYR A 119 19.45 6.90 -2.68
CA TYR A 119 18.24 7.72 -2.53
C TYR A 119 18.40 9.11 -3.14
N ALA A 120 17.28 9.76 -3.48
CA ALA A 120 17.18 11.20 -3.80
C ALA A 120 16.40 11.93 -2.68
N GLY A 121 16.73 13.19 -2.42
CA GLY A 121 16.33 13.94 -1.23
C GLY A 121 17.44 13.98 -0.16
N PRO A 122 17.16 14.44 1.07
CA PRO A 122 15.85 14.82 1.59
C PRO A 122 15.39 16.21 1.15
N VAL A 123 14.18 16.31 0.62
CA VAL A 123 13.54 17.60 0.31
C VAL A 123 12.63 17.99 1.46
N HIS A 124 12.86 19.15 2.07
CA HIS A 124 12.09 19.64 3.20
C HIS A 124 11.13 20.76 2.79
N LEU A 125 9.93 20.77 3.40
CA LEU A 125 8.95 21.84 3.21
C LEU A 125 8.25 22.14 4.53
N ASP A 126 8.19 23.43 4.91
CA ASP A 126 7.34 23.88 6.00
C ASP A 126 5.89 23.94 5.56
N ALA A 127 5.04 23.11 6.16
CA ALA A 127 3.64 22.99 5.75
C ALA A 127 2.75 22.59 6.93
N ARG A 128 3.02 23.13 8.13
CA ARG A 128 2.17 22.87 9.30
C ARG A 128 0.72 23.27 8.99
N GLY A 129 -0.20 22.31 9.13
CA GLY A 129 -1.62 22.55 8.89
C GLY A 129 -2.02 22.64 7.41
N LEU A 130 -1.08 22.49 6.47
CA LEU A 130 -1.33 22.57 5.03
C LEU A 130 -1.16 21.18 4.40
N CYS A 131 -1.99 20.89 3.40
CA CYS A 131 -1.82 19.68 2.60
C CYS A 131 -0.59 19.78 1.71
N VAL A 132 0.13 18.68 1.55
CA VAL A 132 1.27 18.56 0.63
C VAL A 132 1.01 17.55 -0.48
N THR A 133 1.61 17.82 -1.64
CA THR A 133 1.79 16.84 -2.72
C THR A 133 3.27 16.46 -2.78
N TRP A 134 3.53 15.19 -3.10
CA TRP A 134 4.87 14.64 -3.12
C TRP A 134 4.96 13.51 -4.13
N ARG A 135 6.15 13.35 -4.72
CA ARG A 135 6.45 12.28 -5.66
C ARG A 135 7.93 11.93 -5.64
N GLY A 136 8.25 10.74 -6.13
CA GLY A 136 9.62 10.37 -6.45
C GLY A 136 9.66 9.63 -7.78
N GLU A 137 10.82 9.68 -8.42
CA GLU A 137 11.13 8.93 -9.63
C GLU A 137 12.39 8.10 -9.44
N ILE A 138 12.42 6.89 -9.99
CA ILE A 138 13.63 6.08 -10.14
C ILE A 138 13.65 5.48 -11.54
N SER A 139 14.61 5.90 -12.36
CA SER A 139 14.78 5.40 -13.73
C SER A 139 13.47 5.38 -14.53
N GLY A 140 12.75 6.51 -14.58
CA GLY A 140 11.50 6.68 -15.31
C GLY A 140 10.22 6.14 -14.65
N GLU A 141 10.32 5.35 -13.56
CA GLU A 141 9.13 4.98 -12.79
C GLU A 141 8.83 6.07 -11.76
N VAL A 142 7.57 6.51 -11.69
CA VAL A 142 7.12 7.61 -10.82
C VAL A 142 6.04 7.09 -9.87
N ALA A 143 6.09 7.51 -8.61
CA ALA A 143 4.99 7.34 -7.67
C ALA A 143 4.90 8.53 -6.72
N GLY A 144 3.71 8.76 -6.17
CA GLY A 144 3.45 9.89 -5.29
C GLY A 144 1.98 10.00 -4.90
N LYS A 145 1.65 10.99 -4.07
CA LYS A 145 0.26 11.32 -3.69
C LYS A 145 0.07 12.83 -3.63
N ASN A 146 -1.15 13.26 -3.89
CA ASN A 146 -1.55 14.67 -3.81
C ASN A 146 -2.43 14.90 -2.59
N GLY A 147 -2.36 16.11 -2.00
CA GLY A 147 -3.31 16.52 -0.97
C GLY A 147 -3.27 15.67 0.30
N THR A 148 -2.08 15.31 0.78
CA THR A 148 -1.91 14.46 1.98
C THR A 148 -1.25 15.23 3.12
N ASN A 149 -1.18 14.60 4.30
CA ASN A 149 -0.65 15.18 5.55
C ASN A 149 -1.27 16.55 5.88
N CYS A 150 -2.55 16.67 5.56
CA CYS A 150 -3.40 17.79 5.87
C CYS A 150 -3.65 17.81 7.38
N GLY A 151 -3.14 18.83 8.09
CA GLY A 151 -3.63 19.06 9.45
C GLY A 151 -5.13 19.40 9.43
N SER A 152 -5.77 19.46 10.61
CA SER A 152 -7.18 19.85 10.77
C SER A 152 -7.51 21.27 10.25
N LEU A 153 -6.52 22.04 9.80
CA LEU A 153 -6.68 23.39 9.24
C LEU A 153 -6.85 23.41 7.71
N ALA A 154 -6.62 22.28 7.02
CA ALA A 154 -6.74 22.25 5.56
C ALA A 154 -8.18 22.10 5.04
N ALA A 155 -9.17 21.93 5.92
CA ALA A 155 -10.57 21.78 5.53
C ALA A 155 -11.30 23.11 5.25
N ASN A 156 -10.70 24.27 5.57
CA ASN A 156 -11.40 25.57 5.56
C ASN A 156 -10.66 26.68 4.77
N ARG A 157 -10.11 26.40 3.59
CA ARG A 157 -9.70 27.45 2.64
C ARG A 157 -10.24 27.20 1.26
#